data_AF-A0A813FRU0-F1
#
_entry.id   AF-A0A813FRU0-F1
#
_cell.length_a   1.000
_cell.length_b   1.000
_cell.length_c   1.000
_cell.angle_alpha   90.00
_cell.angle_beta   90.00
_cell.angle_gamma   90.00
#
_symmetry.space_group_name_H-M   'P 1'
#
loop_
_entity.id
_entity.type
_entity.pdbx_description
1 polymer ?
#
loop_
_entity_poly.entity_id
_entity_poly.type
_entity_poly.pdbx_seq_one_letter_code
_entity_poly.pdbx_strand_id
1 'polypeptide(L)'
;MRTQRYDALETPDADLEEVPKAADALGRRASVVYPKFAAVPLDEDCYGAAMFSTIFDIFEISTGVDHDGLSIKLNMFRVVFVNIILISNYVLQVAMLWFIWSYVTRPSVHKVQSLYKKFHEEVFVDGAFDSDRFDSWPDQDKICEVAFSNFFFMYAILCLWWCTILKDVRVIERLFRTVKAIPHTLNPFEMIQLPDEDQGESMVKVQMLTPLVRGLVYGVIILPKLGISILLLLIGTVWLSATDSYADLILNAVALEFVINIDELLFQAMMPSSI
;
A
#
# COMPACT_ATOMS: atom_id res chain seq x y z
N MET A 1 -29.72 3.36 -1.54
CA MET A 1 -29.16 4.12 -2.68
C MET A 1 -29.38 3.29 -3.93
N ARG A 2 -30.06 3.87 -4.93
CA ARG A 2 -30.51 3.21 -6.16
C ARG A 2 -29.39 3.21 -7.19
N THR A 3 -29.04 2.05 -7.71
CA THR A 3 -28.24 1.90 -8.93
C THR A 3 -29.07 2.36 -10.12
N GLN A 4 -28.65 3.47 -10.73
CA GLN A 4 -29.24 3.97 -11.97
C GLN A 4 -28.73 3.13 -13.13
N ARG A 5 -29.68 2.58 -13.88
CA ARG A 5 -29.52 1.82 -15.12
C ARG A 5 -29.25 2.84 -16.23
N TYR A 6 -28.09 2.76 -16.88
CA TYR A 6 -27.83 3.53 -18.09
C TYR A 6 -28.52 2.81 -19.26
N ASP A 7 -29.61 3.40 -19.75
CA ASP A 7 -30.24 2.99 -21.00
C ASP A 7 -29.39 3.51 -22.17
N ALA A 8 -29.07 2.60 -23.09
CA ALA A 8 -28.24 2.83 -24.26
C ALA A 8 -28.90 3.80 -25.24
N LEU A 9 -28.10 4.74 -25.76
CA LEU A 9 -28.42 5.54 -26.94
C LEU A 9 -28.14 4.67 -28.17
N GLU A 10 -29.20 4.21 -28.84
CA GLU A 10 -29.15 3.62 -30.18
C GLU A 10 -28.72 4.71 -31.19
N THR A 11 -27.56 4.52 -31.83
CA THR A 11 -27.16 5.28 -33.01
C THR A 11 -27.66 4.58 -34.29
N PRO A 12 -28.10 5.32 -35.33
CA PRO A 12 -28.66 4.72 -36.54
C PRO A 12 -27.58 4.05 -37.40
N ASP A 13 -27.92 2.88 -37.95
CA ASP A 13 -27.12 2.10 -38.89
C ASP A 13 -26.64 2.94 -40.06
N ALA A 14 -25.33 3.14 -40.15
CA ALA A 14 -24.65 3.62 -41.33
C ALA A 14 -24.01 2.41 -42.02
N ASP A 15 -24.51 2.09 -43.22
CA ASP A 15 -23.99 1.06 -44.12
C ASP A 15 -22.49 1.26 -44.37
N LEU A 16 -21.66 0.44 -43.71
CA LEU A 16 -20.24 0.32 -44.00
C LEU A 16 -20.04 -0.79 -45.04
N GLU A 17 -19.56 -0.40 -46.22
CA GLU A 17 -19.11 -1.31 -47.27
C GLU A 17 -18.02 -2.28 -46.74
N GLU A 18 -18.22 -3.57 -47.00
CA GLU A 18 -17.26 -4.63 -46.67
C GLU A 18 -15.94 -4.42 -47.43
N VAL A 19 -14.89 -4.03 -46.69
CA VAL A 19 -13.51 -4.10 -47.18
C VAL A 19 -13.09 -5.57 -47.28
N PRO A 20 -12.63 -6.07 -48.45
CA PRO A 20 -12.23 -7.47 -48.60
C PRO A 20 -11.05 -7.83 -47.67
N LYS A 21 -11.28 -8.81 -46.80
CA LYS A 21 -10.32 -9.35 -45.82
C LYS A 21 -9.09 -9.96 -46.52
N ALA A 22 -7.96 -9.27 -46.41
CA ALA A 22 -6.62 -9.83 -46.68
C ALA A 22 -6.06 -10.66 -45.50
N ALA A 23 -6.93 -11.20 -44.63
CA ALA A 23 -6.56 -11.87 -43.38
C ALA A 23 -6.56 -13.41 -43.45
N ASP A 24 -6.94 -14.00 -44.59
CA ASP A 24 -7.16 -15.46 -44.68
C ASP A 24 -5.89 -16.31 -44.86
N ALA A 25 -4.70 -15.70 -44.90
CA ALA A 25 -3.42 -16.41 -45.04
C ALA A 25 -2.68 -16.67 -43.72
N LEU A 26 -3.14 -16.12 -42.58
CA LEU A 26 -2.66 -16.45 -41.22
C LEU A 26 -3.52 -17.55 -40.56
N GLY A 27 -3.99 -18.47 -41.39
CA GLY A 27 -4.87 -19.58 -41.03
C GLY A 27 -4.33 -20.45 -39.89
N ARG A 28 -5.22 -20.71 -38.93
CA ARG A 28 -5.16 -21.79 -37.94
C ARG A 28 -3.91 -21.80 -37.04
N ARG A 29 -3.67 -20.73 -36.29
CA ARG A 29 -3.16 -20.95 -34.93
C ARG A 29 -4.28 -21.65 -34.17
N ALA A 30 -4.10 -22.94 -33.88
CA ALA A 30 -4.97 -23.66 -32.96
C ALA A 30 -5.17 -22.76 -31.73
N SER A 31 -6.41 -22.40 -31.43
CA SER A 31 -6.74 -21.64 -30.24
C SER A 31 -6.25 -22.47 -29.06
N VAL A 32 -5.11 -22.09 -28.49
CA VAL A 32 -4.60 -22.74 -27.29
C VAL A 32 -5.65 -22.44 -26.23
N VAL A 33 -6.40 -23.46 -25.83
CA VAL A 33 -7.39 -23.35 -24.77
C VAL A 33 -6.61 -23.20 -23.49
N TYR A 34 -6.37 -21.97 -23.08
CA TYR A 34 -5.78 -21.68 -21.80
C TYR A 34 -6.81 -21.99 -20.70
N PRO A 35 -6.37 -22.55 -19.55
CA PRO A 35 -7.26 -22.71 -18.41
C PRO A 35 -7.84 -21.35 -18.02
N LYS A 36 -9.13 -21.32 -17.66
CA LYS A 36 -9.84 -20.11 -17.27
C LYS A 36 -9.18 -19.55 -15.99
N PHE A 37 -8.38 -18.51 -16.12
CA PHE A 37 -7.74 -17.87 -14.96
C PHE A 37 -8.76 -16.97 -14.27
N ALA A 38 -8.76 -16.98 -12.94
CA ALA A 38 -9.57 -16.06 -12.16
C ALA A 38 -9.09 -14.63 -12.41
N ALA A 39 -10.04 -13.71 -12.66
CA ALA A 39 -9.72 -12.29 -12.73
C ALA A 39 -9.02 -11.87 -11.43
N VAL A 40 -7.93 -11.11 -11.56
CA VAL A 40 -7.18 -10.62 -10.42
C VAL A 40 -7.90 -9.37 -9.90
N PRO A 41 -8.52 -9.41 -8.70
CA PRO A 41 -9.01 -8.19 -8.09
C PRO A 41 -7.81 -7.32 -7.70
N LEU A 42 -7.73 -6.12 -8.26
CA LEU A 42 -6.76 -5.11 -7.83
C LEU A 42 -7.43 -4.27 -6.75
N ASP A 43 -6.69 -3.99 -5.67
CA ASP A 43 -7.17 -3.12 -4.61
C ASP A 43 -7.33 -1.68 -5.14
N GLU A 44 -8.35 -0.95 -4.68
CA GLU A 44 -8.63 0.44 -5.05
C GLU A 44 -7.71 1.42 -4.29
N ASP A 45 -6.41 1.25 -4.44
CA ASP A 45 -5.38 2.07 -3.81
C ASP A 45 -4.28 2.50 -4.80
N CYS A 46 -3.33 3.31 -4.32
CA CYS A 46 -2.20 3.77 -5.13
C CYS A 46 -1.36 2.60 -5.69
N TYR A 47 -1.28 1.48 -4.98
CA TYR A 47 -0.48 0.32 -5.39
C TYR A 47 -1.19 -0.53 -6.43
N GLY A 48 -2.52 -0.69 -6.31
CA GLY A 48 -3.37 -1.32 -7.30
C GLY A 48 -3.37 -0.56 -8.62
N ALA A 49 -3.48 0.78 -8.58
CA ALA A 49 -3.34 1.61 -9.76
C ALA A 49 -1.94 1.54 -10.38
N ALA A 50 -0.88 1.57 -9.57
CA ALA A 50 0.49 1.40 -10.05
C ALA A 50 0.72 0.04 -10.69
N MET A 51 0.18 -1.03 -10.10
CA MET A 51 0.25 -2.38 -10.65
C MET A 51 -0.53 -2.48 -11.96
N PHE A 52 -1.75 -1.93 -12.04
CA PHE A 52 -2.53 -1.87 -13.28
C PHE A 52 -1.72 -1.17 -14.37
N SER A 53 -1.28 0.06 -14.13
CA SER A 53 -0.53 0.85 -15.10
C SER A 53 0.80 0.19 -15.51
N THR A 54 1.50 -0.44 -14.56
CA THR A 54 2.75 -1.17 -14.84
C THR A 54 2.52 -2.42 -15.70
N ILE A 55 1.38 -3.11 -15.53
CA ILE A 55 1.08 -4.34 -16.28
C ILE A 55 0.48 -4.01 -17.65
N PHE A 56 -0.54 -3.16 -17.69
CA PHE A 56 -1.33 -2.84 -18.88
C PHE A 56 -0.63 -1.83 -19.79
N ASP A 57 -0.29 -0.66 -19.26
CA ASP A 57 0.17 0.45 -20.09
C ASP A 57 1.58 0.19 -20.63
N ILE A 58 2.47 -0.38 -19.80
CA ILE A 58 3.81 -0.75 -20.26
C ILE A 58 3.70 -1.80 -21.37
N PHE A 59 2.74 -2.73 -21.26
CA PHE A 59 2.51 -3.72 -22.31
C PHE A 59 2.06 -3.06 -23.63
N GLU A 60 1.05 -2.18 -23.60
CA GLU A 60 0.57 -1.50 -24.81
C GLU A 60 1.65 -0.60 -25.42
N ILE A 61 2.40 0.13 -24.59
CA ILE A 61 3.54 0.94 -25.04
C ILE A 61 4.62 0.05 -25.67
N SER A 62 4.88 -1.13 -25.12
CA SER A 62 5.91 -2.05 -25.61
C SER A 62 5.52 -2.76 -26.91
N THR A 63 4.23 -3.03 -27.11
CA THR A 63 3.74 -3.76 -28.29
C THR A 63 3.24 -2.84 -29.40
N GLY A 64 2.86 -1.61 -29.07
CA GLY A 64 2.22 -0.68 -30.00
C GLY A 64 0.80 -1.07 -30.40
N VAL A 65 0.21 -2.07 -29.72
CA VAL A 65 -1.17 -2.52 -29.98
C VAL A 65 -2.10 -1.87 -28.97
N ASP A 66 -3.05 -1.10 -29.48
CA ASP A 66 -4.09 -0.41 -28.71
C ASP A 66 -5.23 -1.40 -28.39
N HIS A 67 -5.45 -1.70 -27.10
CA HIS A 67 -6.48 -2.62 -26.64
C HIS A 67 -7.66 -1.90 -25.97
N ASP A 68 -7.43 -0.71 -25.38
CA ASP A 68 -8.45 0.09 -24.70
C ASP A 68 -9.05 1.21 -25.57
N GLY A 69 -8.58 1.36 -26.81
CA GLY A 69 -9.02 2.41 -27.74
C GLY A 69 -8.48 3.80 -27.37
N LEU A 70 -7.55 3.87 -26.42
CA LEU A 70 -6.90 5.10 -26.01
C LEU A 70 -5.60 5.30 -26.77
N SER A 71 -5.35 6.55 -27.17
CA SER A 71 -4.08 6.88 -27.81
C SER A 71 -2.90 6.52 -26.89
N ILE A 72 -1.81 6.01 -27.46
CA ILE A 72 -0.55 5.69 -26.74
C ILE A 72 -0.06 6.87 -25.87
N LYS A 73 -0.35 8.11 -26.29
CA LYS A 73 -0.03 9.32 -25.51
C LYS A 73 -0.77 9.39 -24.18
N LEU A 74 -2.04 8.97 -24.14
CA LEU A 74 -2.84 8.89 -22.91
C LEU A 74 -2.33 7.78 -22.00
N ASN A 75 -1.97 6.62 -22.56
CA ASN A 75 -1.43 5.51 -21.75
C ASN A 75 -0.07 5.89 -21.16
N MET A 76 0.78 6.58 -21.91
CA MET A 76 2.02 7.17 -21.39
C MET A 76 1.76 8.20 -20.28
N PHE A 77 0.75 9.07 -20.46
CA PHE A 77 0.35 10.02 -19.42
C PHE A 77 -0.13 9.30 -18.15
N ARG A 78 -0.94 8.25 -18.27
CA ARG A 78 -1.43 7.40 -17.17
C ARG A 78 -0.27 6.79 -16.38
N VAL A 79 0.72 6.20 -17.07
CA VAL A 79 1.95 5.68 -16.44
C VAL A 79 2.69 6.75 -15.68
N VAL A 80 2.97 7.89 -16.31
CA VAL A 80 3.74 8.96 -15.67
C VAL A 80 2.99 9.50 -14.46
N PHE A 81 1.69 9.74 -14.59
CA PHE A 81 0.85 10.27 -13.52
C PHE A 81 0.80 9.33 -12.31
N VAL A 82 0.49 8.05 -12.54
CA VAL A 82 0.42 7.05 -11.46
C VAL A 82 1.79 6.86 -10.79
N ASN A 83 2.89 6.88 -11.55
CA ASN A 83 4.23 6.82 -10.96
C ASN A 83 4.57 8.08 -10.13
N ILE A 84 4.13 9.27 -10.52
CA ILE A 84 4.28 10.48 -9.71
C ILE A 84 3.53 10.34 -8.38
N ILE A 85 2.30 9.82 -8.40
CA ILE A 85 1.53 9.56 -7.17
C ILE A 85 2.25 8.54 -6.29
N LEU A 86 2.71 7.42 -6.86
CA LEU A 86 3.43 6.39 -6.11
C LEU A 86 4.73 6.92 -5.48
N ILE A 87 5.52 7.69 -6.22
CA ILE A 87 6.74 8.32 -5.70
C ILE A 87 6.40 9.32 -4.60
N SER A 88 5.35 10.13 -4.80
CA SER A 88 4.90 11.09 -3.80
C SER A 88 4.46 10.38 -2.51
N ASN A 89 3.75 9.27 -2.63
CA ASN A 89 3.36 8.43 -1.50
C ASN A 89 4.61 7.95 -0.72
N TYR A 90 5.61 7.38 -1.40
CA TYR A 90 6.84 6.94 -0.74
C TYR A 90 7.60 8.08 -0.08
N VAL A 91 7.73 9.22 -0.75
CA VAL A 91 8.39 10.40 -0.19
C VAL A 91 7.67 10.86 1.07
N LEU A 92 6.33 10.94 1.05
CA LEU A 92 5.52 11.35 2.20
C LEU A 92 5.64 10.35 3.36
N GLN A 93 5.52 9.05 3.10
CA GLN A 93 5.64 8.02 4.14
C GLN A 93 7.03 8.02 4.79
N VAL A 94 8.10 8.10 3.98
CA VAL A 94 9.49 8.16 4.48
C VAL A 94 9.75 9.48 5.23
N ALA A 95 9.28 10.61 4.72
CA ALA A 95 9.43 11.91 5.38
C ALA A 95 8.70 11.93 6.73
N MET A 96 7.48 11.41 6.80
CA MET A 96 6.71 11.31 8.04
C MET A 96 7.40 10.40 9.07
N LEU A 97 7.92 9.24 8.65
CA LEU A 97 8.72 8.38 9.50
C LEU A 97 9.97 9.08 10.03
N TRP A 98 10.66 9.83 9.17
CA TRP A 98 11.83 10.61 9.56
C TRP A 98 11.48 11.70 10.57
N PHE A 99 10.38 12.44 10.36
CA PHE A 99 9.89 13.46 11.28
C PHE A 99 9.49 12.87 12.62
N ILE A 100 8.72 11.78 12.63
CA ILE A 100 8.32 11.07 13.86
C ILE A 100 9.55 10.65 14.65
N TRP A 101 10.52 10.01 13.98
CA TRP A 101 11.73 9.57 14.65
C TRP A 101 12.55 10.75 15.21
N SER A 102 12.76 11.78 14.40
CA SER A 102 13.65 12.90 14.74
C SER A 102 13.05 13.83 15.80
N TYR A 103 11.77 14.18 15.65
CA TYR A 103 11.12 15.21 16.46
C TYR A 103 10.31 14.66 17.62
N VAL A 104 9.88 13.39 17.57
CA VAL A 104 9.00 12.82 18.60
C VAL A 104 9.67 11.66 19.32
N THR A 105 9.97 10.57 18.61
CA THR A 105 10.46 9.34 19.24
C THR A 105 11.78 9.55 19.97
N ARG A 106 12.79 10.13 19.31
CA ARG A 106 14.12 10.30 19.91
C ARG A 106 14.11 11.23 21.14
N PRO A 107 13.46 12.42 21.12
CA PRO A 107 13.31 13.23 22.32
C PRO A 107 12.56 12.54 23.45
N SER A 108 11.46 11.82 23.17
CA SER A 108 10.69 11.11 24.20
C SER A 108 11.51 10.00 24.86
N VAL A 109 12.26 9.21 24.08
CA VAL A 109 13.19 8.20 24.61
C VAL A 109 14.22 8.85 25.54
N HIS A 110 14.85 9.95 25.12
CA HIS A 110 15.82 10.65 25.97
C HIS A 110 15.19 11.22 27.25
N LYS A 111 13.98 11.76 27.17
CA LYS A 111 13.24 12.27 28.33
C LYS A 111 12.99 11.16 29.35
N VAL A 112 12.41 10.04 28.92
CA VAL A 112 12.13 8.88 29.80
C VAL A 112 13.42 8.30 30.38
N GLN A 113 14.48 8.15 29.57
CA GLN A 113 15.79 7.69 30.05
C GLN A 113 16.39 8.63 31.10
N SER A 114 16.30 9.95 30.88
CA SER A 114 16.82 10.94 31.83
C SER A 114 16.06 10.93 33.15
N LEU A 115 14.73 10.78 33.09
CA LEU A 115 13.87 10.66 34.27
C LEU A 115 14.20 9.40 35.07
N TYR A 116 14.31 8.26 34.38
CA TYR A 116 14.64 6.99 35.02
C TYR A 116 16.05 6.98 35.63
N LYS A 117 17.02 7.61 34.96
CA LYS A 117 18.37 7.80 35.49
C LYS A 117 18.35 8.64 36.77
N LYS A 118 17.66 9.79 36.77
CA LYS A 118 17.50 10.66 37.94
C LYS A 118 16.83 9.91 39.11
N PHE A 119 15.78 9.14 38.82
CA PHE A 119 15.13 8.27 39.79
C PHE A 119 16.12 7.29 40.44
N HIS A 120 16.95 6.62 39.65
CA HIS A 120 17.96 5.70 40.19
C HIS A 120 19.02 6.40 41.02
N GLU A 121 19.50 7.58 40.59
CA GLU A 121 20.54 8.33 41.30
C GLU A 121 20.06 8.89 42.64
N GLU A 122 18.79 9.33 42.74
CA GLU A 122 18.27 10.01 43.93
C GLU A 122 17.57 9.07 44.92
N VAL A 123 16.90 8.02 44.43
CA VAL A 123 16.06 7.12 45.25
C VAL A 123 16.78 5.85 45.69
N PHE A 124 17.80 5.37 44.95
CA PHE A 124 18.53 4.17 45.35
C PHE A 124 19.78 4.53 46.16
N VAL A 125 19.95 3.90 47.32
CA VAL A 125 21.12 4.03 48.19
C VAL A 125 21.84 2.70 48.21
N ASP A 126 23.11 2.67 47.79
CA ASP A 126 23.93 1.45 47.70
C ASP A 126 23.27 0.31 46.90
N GLY A 127 22.47 0.67 45.88
CA GLY A 127 21.75 -0.28 45.03
C GLY A 127 20.44 -0.82 45.63
N ALA A 128 20.07 -0.40 46.84
CA ALA A 128 18.78 -0.72 47.45
C ALA A 128 17.80 0.45 47.25
N PHE A 129 16.52 0.12 47.04
CA PHE A 129 15.43 1.09 46.93
C PHE A 129 15.09 1.68 48.30
N ASP A 130 15.06 3.00 48.43
CA ASP A 130 14.69 3.74 49.65
C ASP A 130 13.29 4.35 49.49
N SER A 131 12.31 3.81 50.22
CA SER A 131 10.90 4.25 50.12
C SER A 131 10.69 5.68 50.59
N ASP A 132 11.39 6.11 51.65
CA ASP A 132 11.20 7.46 52.21
C ASP A 132 11.72 8.53 51.25
N ARG A 133 12.81 8.20 50.53
CA ARG A 133 13.31 9.06 49.45
C ARG A 133 12.36 9.10 48.27
N PHE A 134 11.74 7.98 47.90
CA PHE A 134 10.75 7.95 46.83
C PHE A 134 9.54 8.82 47.14
N ASP A 135 9.00 8.71 48.36
CA ASP A 135 7.82 9.46 48.79
C ASP A 135 8.08 10.96 48.92
N SER A 136 9.35 11.37 49.10
CA SER A 136 9.78 12.77 49.13
C SER A 136 10.36 13.26 47.78
N TRP A 137 10.37 12.41 46.75
CA TRP A 137 10.96 12.74 45.46
C TRP A 137 10.02 13.62 44.62
N PRO A 138 10.46 14.82 44.17
CA PRO A 138 9.57 15.79 43.53
C PRO A 138 9.01 15.36 42.16
N ASP A 139 9.58 14.34 41.53
CA ASP A 139 9.16 13.83 40.22
C ASP A 139 8.47 12.45 40.30
N GLN A 140 7.99 12.05 41.50
CA GLN A 140 7.29 10.78 41.73
C GLN A 140 6.10 10.57 40.79
N ASP A 141 5.26 11.58 40.62
CA ASP A 141 4.08 11.48 39.75
C ASP A 141 4.48 11.21 38.30
N LYS A 142 5.55 11.87 37.82
CA LYS A 142 6.02 11.73 36.44
C LYS A 142 6.53 10.33 36.13
N ILE A 143 7.21 9.67 37.07
CA ILE A 143 7.67 8.30 36.84
C ILE A 143 6.51 7.31 36.91
N CYS A 144 5.53 7.56 37.77
CA CYS A 144 4.29 6.77 37.85
C CYS A 144 3.42 6.91 36.59
N GLU A 145 3.53 8.01 35.85
CA GLU A 145 2.77 8.23 34.59
C GLU A 145 3.41 7.61 33.34
N VAL A 146 4.70 7.23 33.40
CA VAL A 146 5.37 6.58 32.26
C VAL A 146 4.59 5.33 31.84
N ALA A 147 4.49 5.08 30.53
CA ALA A 147 3.70 3.97 29.97
C ALA A 147 3.99 2.61 30.63
N PHE A 148 5.24 2.36 31.03
CA PHE A 148 5.67 1.14 31.71
C PHE A 148 5.05 0.91 33.10
N SER A 149 4.54 1.96 33.76
CA SER A 149 3.92 1.88 35.09
C SER A 149 2.59 1.12 35.08
N ASN A 150 1.89 1.09 33.93
CA ASN A 150 0.71 0.24 33.73
C ASN A 150 0.95 -0.69 32.54
N PHE A 151 1.65 -1.79 32.81
CA PHE A 151 2.05 -2.77 31.81
C PHE A 151 0.87 -3.29 30.97
N PHE A 152 -0.29 -3.56 31.59
CA PHE A 152 -1.46 -4.09 30.88
C PHE A 152 -2.04 -3.08 29.90
N PHE A 153 -2.12 -1.81 30.28
CA PHE A 153 -2.61 -0.75 29.40
C PHE A 153 -1.68 -0.54 28.20
N MET A 154 -0.37 -0.40 28.45
CA MET A 154 0.62 -0.26 27.37
C MET A 154 0.62 -1.48 26.45
N TYR A 155 0.58 -2.69 27.00
CA TYR A 155 0.54 -3.92 26.22
C TYR A 155 -0.71 -3.99 25.34
N ALA A 156 -1.88 -3.59 25.84
CA ALA A 156 -3.10 -3.54 25.03
C ALA A 156 -2.95 -2.60 23.83
N ILE A 157 -2.40 -1.39 24.01
CA ILE A 157 -2.15 -0.44 22.91
C ILE A 157 -1.12 -0.99 21.92
N LEU A 158 -0.03 -1.61 22.39
CA LEU A 158 0.96 -2.25 21.52
C LEU A 158 0.36 -3.40 20.72
N CYS A 159 -0.52 -4.20 21.33
CA CYS A 159 -1.26 -5.25 20.62
C CYS A 159 -2.16 -4.68 19.52
N LEU A 160 -2.88 -3.59 19.80
CA LEU A 160 -3.68 -2.89 18.78
C LEU A 160 -2.79 -2.39 17.64
N TRP A 161 -1.65 -1.77 17.97
CA TRP A 161 -0.67 -1.32 16.99
C TRP A 161 -0.16 -2.46 16.10
N TRP A 162 0.22 -3.59 16.69
CA TRP A 162 0.67 -4.76 15.93
C TRP A 162 -0.45 -5.36 15.07
N CYS A 163 -1.70 -5.35 15.54
CA CYS A 163 -2.85 -5.74 14.74
C CYS A 163 -3.05 -4.82 13.52
N THR A 164 -2.86 -3.51 13.69
CA THR A 164 -2.92 -2.54 12.57
C THR A 164 -1.82 -2.80 11.55
N ILE A 165 -0.58 -3.04 11.99
CA ILE A 165 0.51 -3.44 11.09
C ILE A 165 0.21 -4.79 10.43
N LEU A 166 -0.34 -5.76 11.15
CA LEU A 166 -0.70 -7.06 10.58
C LEU A 166 -1.76 -6.93 9.49
N LYS A 167 -2.71 -6.00 9.62
CA LYS A 167 -3.67 -5.66 8.56
C LYS A 167 -2.93 -5.19 7.30
N ASP A 168 -1.99 -4.27 7.42
CA ASP A 168 -1.19 -3.77 6.30
C ASP A 168 -0.31 -4.87 5.66
N VAL A 169 0.38 -5.67 6.48
CA VAL A 169 1.19 -6.81 6.00
C VAL A 169 0.34 -7.82 5.24
N ARG A 170 -0.92 -8.06 5.64
CA ARG A 170 -1.84 -8.93 4.88
C ARG A 170 -2.18 -8.36 3.50
N VAL A 171 -2.27 -7.04 3.34
CA VAL A 171 -2.47 -6.41 2.01
C VAL A 171 -1.25 -6.70 1.12
N ILE A 172 -0.04 -6.49 1.64
CA ILE A 172 1.22 -6.78 0.94
C ILE A 172 1.32 -8.26 0.57
N GLU A 173 0.91 -9.14 1.48
CA GLU A 173 0.94 -10.58 1.29
C GLU A 173 -0.04 -11.04 0.20
N ARG A 174 -1.27 -10.48 0.17
CA ARG A 174 -2.22 -10.70 -0.92
C ARG A 174 -1.64 -10.25 -2.24
N LEU A 175 -1.04 -9.05 -2.31
CA LEU A 175 -0.39 -8.54 -3.51
C LEU A 175 0.73 -9.48 -3.99
N PHE A 176 1.56 -9.96 -3.07
CA PHE A 176 2.61 -10.93 -3.37
C PHE A 176 2.05 -12.26 -3.90
N ARG A 177 1.01 -12.82 -3.25
CA ARG A 177 0.34 -14.05 -3.70
C ARG A 177 -0.28 -13.88 -5.08
N THR A 178 -0.93 -12.75 -5.31
CA THR A 178 -1.54 -12.39 -6.59
C THR A 178 -0.51 -12.39 -7.72
N VAL A 179 0.60 -11.65 -7.57
CA VAL A 179 1.64 -11.58 -8.60
C VAL A 179 2.33 -12.94 -8.82
N LYS A 180 2.48 -13.73 -7.74
CA LYS A 180 3.03 -15.09 -7.81
C LYS A 180 2.11 -16.09 -8.51
N ALA A 181 0.79 -15.96 -8.35
CA ALA A 181 -0.19 -16.86 -8.94
C ALA A 181 -0.31 -16.71 -10.46
N ILE A 182 0.03 -15.53 -11.00
CA ILE A 182 0.00 -15.30 -12.44
C ILE A 182 1.12 -16.12 -13.11
N PRO A 183 0.84 -16.91 -14.17
CA PRO A 183 1.88 -17.64 -14.91
C PRO A 183 2.86 -16.70 -15.63
N HIS A 184 4.01 -17.23 -16.02
CA HIS A 184 5.01 -16.49 -16.78
C HIS A 184 4.83 -16.68 -18.29
N THR A 185 5.09 -15.64 -19.08
CA THR A 185 5.21 -15.75 -20.54
C THR A 185 6.45 -14.98 -21.02
N LEU A 186 7.04 -15.40 -22.13
CA LEU A 186 8.07 -14.63 -22.82
C LEU A 186 7.48 -13.72 -23.90
N ASN A 187 6.24 -13.99 -24.29
CA ASN A 187 5.55 -13.28 -25.34
C ASN A 187 4.65 -12.20 -24.73
N PRO A 188 4.93 -10.90 -24.93
CA PRO A 188 4.10 -9.84 -24.38
C PRO A 188 2.63 -10.00 -24.78
N PHE A 189 2.35 -10.42 -26.03
CA PHE A 189 0.98 -10.52 -26.55
C PHE A 189 0.09 -11.52 -25.81
N GLU A 190 0.65 -12.39 -24.97
CA GLU A 190 -0.10 -13.34 -24.12
C GLU A 190 -0.37 -12.78 -22.71
N MET A 191 0.10 -11.57 -22.40
CA MET A 191 -0.11 -10.97 -21.08
C MET A 191 -1.57 -10.58 -20.83
N ILE A 192 -2.26 -10.12 -21.87
CA ILE A 192 -3.60 -9.56 -21.80
C ILE A 192 -4.57 -10.39 -22.65
N GLN A 193 -5.71 -10.74 -22.06
CA GLN A 193 -6.84 -11.30 -22.79
C GLN A 193 -7.90 -10.21 -23.00
N LEU A 194 -8.20 -9.94 -24.27
CA LEU A 194 -9.27 -9.03 -24.67
C LEU A 194 -10.64 -9.58 -24.23
N PRO A 195 -11.59 -8.70 -23.87
CA PRO A 195 -12.96 -9.09 -23.60
C PRO A 195 -13.56 -9.84 -24.79
N ASP A 196 -14.24 -10.95 -24.51
CA ASP A 196 -14.98 -11.71 -25.50
C ASP A 196 -16.45 -11.22 -25.49
N GLU A 197 -16.81 -10.43 -26.51
CA GLU A 197 -18.16 -9.85 -26.66
C GLU A 197 -19.23 -10.94 -26.67
N ASP A 198 -18.94 -12.11 -27.24
CA ASP A 198 -19.86 -13.24 -27.33
C ASP A 198 -20.18 -13.85 -25.96
N GLN A 199 -19.29 -13.68 -24.97
CA GLN A 199 -19.46 -14.19 -23.60
C GLN A 199 -19.98 -13.12 -22.62
N GLY A 200 -20.26 -11.90 -23.09
CA GLY A 200 -20.70 -10.79 -22.24
C GLY A 200 -19.64 -10.35 -21.21
N GLU A 201 -18.36 -10.62 -21.48
CA GLU A 201 -17.27 -10.16 -20.62
C GLU A 201 -16.87 -8.74 -21.02
N SER A 202 -17.03 -7.76 -20.12
CA SER A 202 -16.69 -6.36 -20.39
C SER A 202 -15.33 -5.92 -19.83
N MET A 203 -14.60 -6.82 -19.17
CA MET A 203 -13.38 -6.48 -18.46
C MET A 203 -12.16 -7.17 -19.04
N VAL A 204 -11.12 -6.38 -19.29
CA VAL A 204 -9.80 -6.88 -19.70
C VAL A 204 -9.16 -7.66 -18.56
N LYS A 205 -8.66 -8.87 -18.82
CA LYS A 205 -8.06 -9.75 -17.80
C LYS A 205 -6.56 -9.91 -18.01
N VAL A 206 -5.79 -9.77 -16.93
CA VAL A 206 -4.36 -10.12 -16.91
C VAL A 206 -4.23 -11.64 -16.81
N GLN A 207 -3.64 -12.26 -17.82
CA GLN A 207 -3.50 -13.72 -17.87
C GLN A 207 -2.09 -14.18 -17.53
N MET A 208 -1.08 -13.49 -18.04
CA MET A 208 0.33 -13.87 -17.88
C MET A 208 1.20 -12.64 -17.65
N LEU A 209 2.39 -12.82 -17.08
CA LEU A 209 3.37 -11.72 -16.90
C LEU A 209 4.73 -12.08 -17.51
N THR A 210 5.36 -11.10 -18.14
CA THR A 210 6.76 -11.21 -18.53
C THR A 210 7.69 -11.10 -17.33
N PRO A 211 8.89 -11.72 -17.34
CA PRO A 211 9.84 -11.62 -16.24
C PRO A 211 10.24 -10.19 -15.89
N LEU A 212 10.33 -9.30 -16.90
CA LEU A 212 10.66 -7.89 -16.71
C LEU A 212 9.58 -7.16 -15.90
N VAL A 213 8.32 -7.25 -16.34
CA VAL A 213 7.18 -6.60 -15.66
C VAL A 213 7.01 -7.17 -14.26
N ARG A 214 7.17 -8.48 -14.08
CA ARG A 214 7.18 -9.11 -12.75
C ARG A 214 8.28 -8.55 -11.85
N GLY A 215 9.49 -8.40 -12.39
CA GLY A 215 10.61 -7.79 -11.68
C GLY A 215 10.32 -6.34 -11.27
N LEU A 216 9.68 -5.55 -12.14
CA LEU A 216 9.26 -4.19 -11.85
C LEU A 216 8.20 -4.16 -10.74
N VAL A 217 7.16 -4.99 -10.81
CA VAL A 217 6.12 -5.04 -9.76
C VAL A 217 6.73 -5.42 -8.41
N TYR A 218 7.63 -6.41 -8.35
CA TYR A 218 8.31 -6.74 -7.11
C TYR A 218 9.25 -5.62 -6.61
N GLY A 219 10.09 -5.09 -7.50
CA GLY A 219 11.14 -4.14 -7.14
C GLY A 219 10.65 -2.73 -6.84
N VAL A 220 9.61 -2.27 -7.55
CA VAL A 220 9.12 -0.89 -7.48
C VAL A 220 7.90 -0.77 -6.57
N ILE A 221 7.08 -1.82 -6.43
CA ILE A 221 5.80 -1.73 -5.69
C ILE A 221 5.87 -2.52 -4.38
N ILE A 222 6.13 -3.84 -4.45
CA ILE A 222 6.00 -4.74 -3.28
C ILE A 222 7.13 -4.54 -2.27
N LEU A 223 8.39 -4.57 -2.71
CA LEU A 223 9.55 -4.49 -1.81
C LEU A 223 9.62 -3.15 -1.07
N PRO A 224 9.42 -1.98 -1.72
CA PRO A 224 9.41 -0.71 -1.00
C PRO A 224 8.26 -0.61 0.01
N LYS A 225 7.04 -1.05 -0.35
CA LYS A 225 5.90 -1.09 0.58
C LYS A 225 6.20 -1.95 1.81
N LEU A 226 6.78 -3.13 1.61
CA LEU A 226 7.21 -4.01 2.70
C LEU A 226 8.28 -3.37 3.58
N GLY A 227 9.29 -2.72 2.98
CA GLY A 227 10.34 -2.04 3.71
C GLY A 227 9.80 -0.92 4.61
N ILE A 228 8.88 -0.10 4.09
CA ILE A 228 8.23 0.98 4.85
C ILE A 228 7.39 0.40 6.00
N SER A 229 6.62 -0.67 5.75
CA SER A 229 5.79 -1.33 6.77
C SER A 229 6.64 -1.88 7.93
N ILE A 230 7.79 -2.49 7.63
CA ILE A 230 8.75 -2.98 8.65
C ILE A 230 9.34 -1.82 9.46
N LEU A 231 9.79 -0.75 8.79
CA LEU A 231 10.34 0.43 9.48
C LEU A 231 9.30 1.09 10.39
N LEU A 232 8.06 1.19 9.92
CA LEU A 232 6.95 1.74 10.68
C LEU A 232 6.62 0.88 11.90
N LEU A 233 6.60 -0.44 11.79
CA LEU A 233 6.43 -1.35 12.93
C LEU A 233 7.48 -1.10 14.02
N LEU A 234 8.75 -1.01 13.63
CA LEU A 234 9.87 -0.81 14.56
C LEU A 234 9.81 0.58 15.22
N ILE A 235 9.68 1.64 14.42
CA ILE A 235 9.62 3.03 14.92
C ILE A 235 8.37 3.22 15.79
N GLY A 236 7.21 2.75 15.34
CA GLY A 236 5.96 2.85 16.10
C GLY A 236 6.02 2.12 17.44
N THR A 237 6.63 0.93 17.49
CA THR A 237 6.79 0.19 18.76
C THR A 237 7.70 0.94 19.75
N VAL A 238 8.81 1.52 19.26
CA VAL A 238 9.72 2.33 20.10
C VAL A 238 9.04 3.62 20.54
N TRP A 239 8.32 4.29 19.65
CA TRP A 239 7.62 5.53 19.97
C TRP A 239 6.54 5.32 21.02
N LEU A 240 5.68 4.31 20.85
CA LEU A 240 4.63 4.02 21.83
C LEU A 240 5.21 3.65 23.19
N SER A 241 6.26 2.82 23.25
CA SER A 241 6.87 2.43 24.53
C SER A 241 7.63 3.56 25.23
N ALA A 242 8.05 4.60 24.50
CA ALA A 242 8.74 5.77 25.05
C ALA A 242 7.81 6.91 25.48
N THR A 243 6.49 6.69 25.52
CA THR A 243 5.53 7.74 25.89
C THR A 243 5.45 7.93 27.41
N ASP A 244 5.38 9.18 27.84
CA ASP A 244 5.43 9.62 29.24
C ASP A 244 4.06 9.85 29.89
N SER A 245 2.97 9.79 29.11
CA SER A 245 1.60 9.84 29.64
C SER A 245 0.67 8.87 28.89
N TYR A 246 -0.40 8.43 29.55
CA TYR A 246 -1.40 7.54 28.92
C TYR A 246 -2.21 8.24 27.82
N ALA A 247 -2.46 9.54 27.96
CA ALA A 247 -3.18 10.32 26.96
C ALA A 247 -2.37 10.45 25.67
N ASP A 248 -1.08 10.75 25.80
CA ASP A 248 -0.17 10.82 24.66
C ASP A 248 0.00 9.45 24.00
N LEU A 249 -0.07 8.35 24.76
CA LEU A 249 0.05 7.01 24.20
C LEU A 249 -1.08 6.72 23.18
N ILE A 250 -2.31 7.10 23.52
CA ILE A 250 -3.47 6.96 22.62
C ILE A 250 -3.31 7.89 21.40
N LEU A 251 -2.92 9.14 21.63
CA LEU A 251 -2.74 10.13 20.55
C LEU A 251 -1.65 9.70 19.57
N ASN A 252 -0.53 9.18 20.08
CA ASN A 252 0.58 8.66 19.28
C ASN A 252 0.15 7.45 18.45
N ALA A 253 -0.69 6.56 19.01
CA ALA A 253 -1.21 5.40 18.27
C ALA A 253 -2.12 5.83 17.10
N VAL A 254 -3.00 6.80 17.31
CA VAL A 254 -3.85 7.37 16.24
C VAL A 254 -3.02 8.10 15.19
N ALA A 255 -1.99 8.84 15.59
CA ALA A 255 -1.08 9.50 14.67
C ALA A 255 -0.33 8.51 13.77
N LEU A 256 0.08 7.35 14.31
CA LEU A 256 0.69 6.27 13.52
C LEU A 256 -0.31 5.65 12.52
N GLU A 257 -1.57 5.50 12.89
CA GLU A 257 -2.62 5.03 11.97
C GLU A 257 -2.81 5.99 10.78
N PHE A 258 -2.73 7.30 11.02
CA PHE A 258 -2.75 8.29 9.94
C PHE A 258 -1.61 8.06 8.93
N VAL A 259 -0.40 7.76 9.41
CA VAL A 259 0.77 7.50 8.54
C VAL A 259 0.57 6.27 7.66
N ILE A 260 -0.07 5.23 8.18
CA ILE A 260 -0.38 4.00 7.43
C ILE A 260 -1.30 4.33 6.25
N ASN A 261 -2.31 5.18 6.46
CA ASN A 261 -3.36 5.46 5.47
C ASN A 261 -3.01 6.61 4.48
N ILE A 262 -1.76 7.12 4.47
CA ILE A 262 -1.35 8.20 3.56
C ILE A 262 -1.55 7.83 2.09
N ASP A 263 -1.31 6.58 1.73
CA ASP A 263 -1.46 6.06 0.38
C ASP A 263 -2.91 6.11 -0.10
N GLU A 264 -3.84 5.68 0.75
CA GLU A 264 -5.28 5.72 0.48
C GLU A 264 -5.79 7.16 0.37
N LEU A 265 -5.34 8.04 1.27
CA LEU A 265 -5.68 9.47 1.24
C LEU A 265 -5.16 10.14 -0.04
N LEU A 266 -3.93 9.86 -0.44
CA LEU A 266 -3.35 10.41 -1.67
C LEU A 266 -4.07 9.88 -2.91
N PHE A 267 -4.40 8.59 -2.93
CA PHE A 267 -5.15 7.98 -4.02
C PHE A 267 -6.53 8.62 -4.17
N GLN A 268 -7.32 8.71 -3.10
CA GLN A 268 -8.66 9.31 -3.11
C GLN A 268 -8.65 10.80 -3.49
N ALA A 269 -7.58 11.53 -3.13
CA ALA A 269 -7.46 12.95 -3.44
C ALA A 269 -7.03 13.21 -4.89
N MET A 270 -6.16 12.36 -5.45
CA MET A 270 -5.49 12.62 -6.73
C MET A 270 -6.12 11.87 -7.91
N MET A 271 -6.74 10.71 -7.67
CA MET A 271 -7.37 9.92 -8.72
C MET A 271 -8.83 10.32 -8.89
N PRO A 272 -9.32 10.51 -10.13
CA PRO A 272 -10.72 10.77 -10.35
C PRO A 272 -11.54 9.56 -9.89
N SER A 273 -12.55 9.80 -9.05
CA SER A 273 -13.58 8.81 -8.78
C SER A 273 -14.23 8.47 -10.12
N SER A 274 -14.14 7.20 -10.53
CA SER A 274 -14.68 6.71 -11.81
C SER A 274 -16.09 7.26 -12.03
N ILE A 275 -16.26 8.07 -13.08
CA ILE A 275 -17.55 8.62 -13.53
C ILE A 275 -18.27 7.55 -14.37
#